data_AF-A0A1N7SN89-F1
#
_entry.id   AF-A0A1N7SN89-F1
#
_cell.length_a   1.000
_cell.length_b   1.000
_cell.length_c   1.000
_cell.angle_alpha   90.00
_cell.angle_beta   90.00
_cell.angle_gamma   90.00
#
_symmetry.space_group_name_H-M   'P 1'
#
loop_
_entity.id
_entity.type
_entity.pdbx_description
1 polymer ?
#
loop_
_entity_poly.entity_id
_entity_poly.type
_entity_poly.pdbx_seq_one_letter_code
_entity_poly.pdbx_strand_id
1 'polypeptide(L)'
;MGETGLPVLANALTTFECQIGQVMETGSHNIFIANVVSPVVRQAEIGPLLYSTGASGQLALDQPRAIHELLWVSNWNLDAALDA
;
A
#
# COMPACT_ATOMS: atom_id res chain seq x y z
N MET A 1 6.87 -21.49 -12.49
CA MET A 1 6.40 -20.50 -13.49
C MET A 1 4.97 -20.13 -13.14
N GLY A 2 4.52 -18.93 -13.55
CA GLY A 2 3.12 -18.53 -13.48
C GLY A 2 2.24 -19.21 -14.53
N GLU A 3 0.93 -19.02 -14.42
CA GLU A 3 -0.08 -19.57 -15.35
C GLU A 3 0.05 -19.03 -16.77
N THR A 4 0.58 -17.81 -16.93
CA THR A 4 0.87 -17.20 -18.24
C THR A 4 2.23 -17.60 -18.80
N GLY A 5 2.97 -18.47 -18.09
CA GLY A 5 4.36 -18.81 -18.41
C GLY A 5 5.38 -17.75 -17.99
N LEU A 6 4.94 -16.65 -17.37
CA LEU A 6 5.80 -15.58 -16.88
C LEU A 6 6.53 -15.97 -15.57
N PRO A 7 7.68 -15.33 -15.28
CA PRO A 7 8.37 -15.53 -14.01
C PRO A 7 7.54 -14.96 -12.85
N VAL A 8 7.47 -15.73 -11.77
CA VAL A 8 6.74 -15.37 -10.54
C VAL A 8 7.68 -15.47 -9.36
N LEU A 9 7.67 -14.46 -8.49
CA LEU A 9 8.40 -14.48 -7.23
C LEU A 9 7.73 -15.43 -6.24
N ALA A 10 8.43 -16.49 -5.87
CA ALA A 10 7.89 -17.54 -5.00
C ALA A 10 7.47 -17.04 -3.61
N ASN A 11 8.13 -15.98 -3.12
CA ASN A 11 7.95 -15.45 -1.76
C ASN A 11 7.24 -14.09 -1.73
N ALA A 12 6.64 -13.65 -2.84
CA ALA A 12 5.82 -12.45 -2.84
C ALA A 12 4.51 -12.68 -2.06
N LEU A 13 4.07 -11.68 -1.27
CA LEU A 13 2.82 -11.75 -0.50
C LEU A 13 1.60 -12.03 -1.40
N THR A 14 1.59 -11.41 -2.59
CA THR A 14 0.61 -11.66 -3.63
C THR A 14 1.26 -11.57 -5.00
N THR A 15 0.66 -12.22 -6.01
CA THR A 15 1.05 -12.10 -7.41
C THR A 15 -0.21 -11.91 -8.25
N PHE A 16 -0.14 -10.97 -9.19
CA PHE A 16 -1.15 -10.80 -10.23
C PHE A 16 -0.49 -11.04 -11.58
N GLU A 17 -0.90 -12.10 -12.26
CA GLU A 17 -0.63 -12.25 -13.67
C GLU A 17 -1.74 -11.55 -14.45
N CYS A 18 -1.38 -10.74 -15.44
CA CYS A 18 -2.32 -9.87 -16.14
C CYS A 18 -2.09 -9.88 -17.65
N GLN A 19 -3.16 -9.61 -18.41
CA GLN A 19 -3.10 -9.32 -19.84
C GLN A 19 -3.41 -7.85 -20.08
N ILE A 20 -2.48 -7.12 -20.72
CA ILE A 20 -2.62 -5.68 -21.00
C ILE A 20 -3.80 -5.47 -21.94
N GLY A 21 -4.77 -4.67 -21.51
CA GLY A 21 -5.92 -4.27 -22.32
C GLY A 21 -5.77 -2.88 -22.93
N GLN A 22 -5.13 -1.96 -22.21
CA GLN A 22 -4.92 -0.58 -22.66
C GLN A 22 -3.56 -0.04 -22.18
N VAL A 23 -2.93 0.76 -23.03
CA VAL A 23 -1.74 1.55 -22.72
C VAL A 23 -2.07 3.02 -22.95
N MET A 24 -1.83 3.86 -21.94
CA MET A 24 -2.02 5.31 -22.02
C MET A 24 -0.67 6.00 -21.92
N GLU A 25 -0.34 6.83 -22.92
CA GLU A 25 0.88 7.63 -22.92
C GLU A 25 0.71 8.87 -22.04
N THR A 26 1.56 9.03 -21.00
CA THR A 26 1.44 10.12 -20.03
C THR A 26 2.79 10.73 -19.63
N GLY A 27 3.21 11.78 -20.34
CA GLY A 27 4.46 12.49 -20.00
C GLY A 27 5.67 11.56 -20.08
N SER A 28 6.34 11.30 -18.95
CA SER A 28 7.54 10.45 -18.90
C SER A 28 7.28 8.96 -18.68
N HIS A 29 6.03 8.55 -18.41
CA HIS A 29 5.67 7.17 -18.12
C HIS A 29 4.38 6.78 -18.86
N ASN A 30 4.19 5.48 -19.09
CA ASN A 30 2.92 4.96 -19.59
C ASN A 30 2.11 4.33 -18.45
N ILE A 31 0.79 4.49 -18.49
CA ILE A 31 -0.13 3.77 -17.61
C ILE A 31 -0.61 2.53 -18.36
N PHE A 32 -0.43 1.36 -17.74
CA PHE A 32 -0.91 0.08 -18.25
C PHE A 32 -2.16 -0.35 -17.48
N ILE A 33 -3.28 -0.50 -18.18
CA ILE A 33 -4.52 -1.05 -17.62
C ILE A 33 -4.65 -2.48 -18.14
N ALA A 34 -4.72 -3.44 -17.24
CA ALA A 34 -4.64 -4.86 -17.56
C ALA A 34 -5.72 -5.67 -16.83
N ASN A 35 -6.19 -6.72 -17.48
CA ASN A 35 -7.12 -7.68 -16.91
C ASN A 35 -6.32 -8.71 -16.10
N VAL A 36 -6.71 -8.94 -14.85
CA VAL A 36 -6.11 -9.98 -14.01
C VAL A 36 -6.56 -11.35 -14.52
N VAL A 37 -5.62 -12.21 -14.88
CA VAL A 37 -5.88 -13.58 -15.33
C VAL A 37 -5.66 -14.61 -14.22
N SER A 38 -4.70 -14.34 -13.32
CA SER A 38 -4.40 -15.23 -12.20
C SER A 38 -3.98 -14.45 -10.96
N PRO A 39 -4.86 -14.35 -9.94
CA PRO A 39 -4.49 -13.83 -8.63
C PRO A 39 -4.00 -14.96 -7.72
N VAL A 40 -2.79 -14.82 -7.17
CA VAL A 40 -2.25 -15.77 -6.18
C VAL A 40 -1.96 -15.01 -4.89
N VAL A 41 -2.74 -15.30 -3.85
CA VAL A 41 -2.48 -14.81 -2.49
C VAL A 41 -1.75 -15.89 -1.72
N ARG A 42 -0.61 -15.56 -1.12
CA ARG A 42 0.13 -16.49 -0.27
C ARG A 42 -0.22 -16.22 1.17
N GLN A 43 -0.56 -17.28 1.91
CA GLN A 43 -0.57 -17.21 3.36
C GLN A 43 0.88 -17.07 3.81
N ALA A 44 1.24 -15.88 4.25
CA ALA A 44 2.56 -15.57 4.75
C ALA A 44 2.41 -14.91 6.11
N GLU A 45 3.23 -15.36 7.06
CA GLU A 45 3.44 -14.71 8.37
C GLU A 45 4.17 -13.34 8.22
N ILE A 46 4.43 -12.91 6.98
CA ILE A 46 5.24 -11.75 6.63
C ILE A 46 4.31 -10.61 6.21
N GLY A 47 4.34 -9.52 6.96
CA GLY A 47 3.59 -8.30 6.62
C GLY A 47 4.12 -7.62 5.33
N PRO A 48 3.34 -6.70 4.74
CA PRO A 48 3.74 -6.07 3.49
C PRO A 48 4.97 -5.17 3.68
N LEU A 49 5.83 -5.18 2.67
CA LEU A 49 6.95 -4.23 2.54
C LEU A 49 6.38 -2.84 2.23
N LEU A 50 6.69 -1.87 3.08
CA LEU A 50 6.31 -0.46 2.91
C LEU A 50 7.52 0.31 2.37
N TYR A 51 7.30 1.08 1.31
CA TYR A 51 8.27 2.08 0.85
C TYR A 51 7.70 3.48 1.07
N SER A 52 8.38 4.29 1.87
CA SER A 52 7.97 5.65 2.18
C SER A 52 9.20 6.53 2.43
N THR A 53 9.14 7.80 2.02
CA THR A 53 10.20 8.79 2.27
C THR A 53 11.61 8.32 1.86
N GLY A 54 11.73 7.57 0.77
CA GLY A 54 13.02 7.09 0.26
C GLY A 54 13.59 5.87 1.00
N ALA A 55 12.83 5.26 1.91
CA ALA A 55 13.27 4.14 2.74
C ALA A 55 12.27 2.98 2.70
N SER A 56 12.80 1.78 2.92
CA SER A 56 12.00 0.55 3.05
C SER A 56 11.78 0.20 4.52
N GLY A 57 10.58 -0.26 4.85
CA GLY A 57 10.21 -0.72 6.18
C GLY A 57 9.08 -1.74 6.11
N GLN A 58 8.55 -2.14 7.26
CA GLN A 58 7.41 -3.06 7.33
C GLN A 58 6.16 -2.28 7.71
N LEU A 59 5.04 -2.57 7.06
CA LEU A 59 3.76 -2.02 7.49
C LEU A 59 3.38 -2.68 8.82
N ALA A 60 3.32 -1.89 9.89
CA ALA A 60 2.77 -2.34 11.16
C ALA A 60 1.26 -2.56 11.00
N LEU A 61 0.84 -3.81 11.07
CA LEU A 61 -0.58 -4.16 11.14
C LEU A 61 -0.95 -4.20 12.62
N ASP A 62 -1.90 -3.34 12.97
CA ASP A 62 -2.47 -3.18 14.31
C ASP A 62 -1.49 -2.70 15.39
N GLN A 63 -1.49 -1.39 15.61
CA GLN A 63 -1.20 -0.82 16.91
C GLN A 63 -2.50 -0.15 17.37
N PRO A 64 -3.04 -0.47 18.57
CA PRO A 64 -4.13 0.29 19.12
C PRO A 64 -3.66 1.73 19.27
N ARG A 65 -4.10 2.60 18.35
CA ARG A 65 -3.86 4.04 18.47
C ARG A 65 -4.79 4.56 19.53
N ALA A 66 -4.22 5.22 20.51
CA ALA A 66 -5.01 5.89 21.53
C ALA A 66 -5.92 6.91 20.83
N ILE A 67 -7.16 7.04 21.30
CA ILE A 67 -8.19 7.87 20.65
C ILE A 67 -7.69 9.32 20.46
N HIS A 68 -6.82 9.81 21.35
CA HIS A 68 -6.20 11.13 21.24
C HIS A 68 -5.29 11.32 20.01
N GLU A 69 -4.73 10.24 19.42
CA GLU A 69 -3.90 10.30 18.20
C GLU A 69 -4.73 10.25 16.91
N LEU A 70 -5.99 9.83 17.02
CA LEU A 70 -6.93 9.69 15.90
C LEU A 70 -7.89 10.88 15.78
N LEU A 71 -7.95 11.71 16.82
CA LEU A 71 -8.72 12.94 16.81
C LEU A 71 -7.84 14.04 16.23
N TRP A 72 -8.10 14.40 14.97
CA TRP A 72 -7.65 15.64 14.33
C TRP A 72 -8.16 16.91 15.04
N VAL A 73 -8.75 16.79 16.23
CA VAL A 73 -9.12 17.93 17.06
C VAL A 73 -7.82 18.65 17.37
N SER A 74 -7.63 19.76 16.68
CA SER A 74 -6.51 20.66 16.87
C SER A 74 -6.30 20.87 18.37
N ASN A 75 -5.07 20.67 18.84
CA ASN A 75 -4.62 21.05 20.18
C ASN A 75 -4.55 22.58 20.29
N TRP A 76 -5.68 23.24 20.04
CA TRP A 76 -5.90 24.60 20.48
C TRP A 76 -5.96 24.54 22.00
N ASN A 77 -4.88 25.02 22.59
CA ASN A 77 -4.72 25.22 24.01
C ASN A 77 -5.99 25.87 24.60
N LEU A 78 -6.80 25.09 25.33
CA LEU A 78 -8.01 25.58 25.98
C LEU A 78 -7.68 26.50 27.16
N ASP A 79 -6.44 26.47 27.67
CA ASP A 79 -6.00 27.33 28.76
C ASP A 79 -5.73 28.77 28.30
N ALA A 80 -5.64 29.02 26.99
CA ALA A 80 -5.49 30.38 26.45
C ALA A 80 -6.82 31.15 26.29
N ALA A 81 -7.97 30.49 26.50
CA ALA A 81 -9.29 31.08 26.25
C ALA A 81 -10.06 31.49 27.52
N LEU A 82 -9.48 31.33 28.71
CA LEU A 82 -10.13 31.69 29.98
C LEU A 82 -9.46 32.87 30.73
N ASP A 83 -8.46 33.51 30.12
CA ASP A 83 -7.78 34.69 30.69
C ASP A 83 -7.98 35.97 29.84
N ALA A 84 -9.13 36.13 29.17
CA ALA A 84 -9.50 37.37 28.47
C ALA A 84 -10.84 37.94 28.95
#